data_AF-A0A1F5FNJ3-F1
#
_entry.id   AF-A0A1F5FNJ3-F1
#
_cell.length_a   1.000
_cell.length_b   1.000
_cell.length_c   1.000
_cell.angle_alpha   90.00
_cell.angle_beta   90.00
_cell.angle_gamma   90.00
#
_symmetry.space_group_name_H-M   'P 1'
#
loop_
_entity.id
_entity.type
_entity.pdbx_description
1 polymer ?
#
loop_
_entity_poly.entity_id
_entity_poly.type
_entity_poly.pdbx_seq_one_letter_code
_entity_poly.pdbx_strand_id
1 'polypeptide(L)'
;MKNLSGQESLWVAFPILVVILILIAGLIFLPRVQTEIRSKASEPTPSVIITPRRLTPAPAPEIVCSALYSPVCGANGVTYPNSCEANLAGITNYLEGKCVKPTTTKTPALQYNLPTTN
;
A
#
# COMPACT_ATOMS: atom_id res chain seq x y z
N MET A 1 68.43 -27.84 -52.59
CA MET A 1 67.29 -26.92 -52.81
C MET A 1 66.27 -27.21 -51.72
N LYS A 2 66.35 -26.52 -50.57
CA LYS A 2 65.40 -26.69 -49.47
C LYS A 2 64.43 -25.52 -49.58
N ASN A 3 63.25 -25.78 -50.13
CA ASN A 3 62.16 -24.82 -50.24
C ASN A 3 61.73 -24.40 -48.82
N LEU A 4 62.12 -23.20 -48.41
CA LEU A 4 61.61 -22.53 -47.21
C LEU A 4 60.43 -21.62 -47.61
N SER A 5 59.28 -22.22 -47.91
CA SER A 5 58.01 -21.51 -48.14
C SER A 5 56.94 -21.85 -47.09
N GLY A 6 57.33 -22.53 -46.00
CA GLY A 6 56.42 -23.03 -44.96
C GLY A 6 56.48 -22.29 -43.62
N GLN A 7 57.12 -21.12 -43.53
CA GLN A 7 57.31 -20.39 -42.27
C GLN A 7 56.64 -19.00 -42.24
N GLU A 8 56.35 -18.41 -43.40
CA GLU A 8 55.69 -17.09 -43.52
C GLU A 8 54.19 -17.13 -43.21
N SER A 9 53.55 -18.30 -43.35
CA SER A 9 52.11 -18.45 -43.07
C SER A 9 51.81 -18.49 -41.57
N LEU A 10 52.81 -18.78 -40.72
CA LEU A 10 52.62 -18.86 -39.27
C LEU A 10 52.43 -17.48 -38.65
N TRP A 11 53.12 -16.45 -39.14
CA TRP A 11 53.02 -15.08 -38.60
C TRP A 11 51.68 -14.40 -38.94
N VAL A 12 51.01 -14.83 -40.02
CA VAL A 12 49.65 -14.37 -40.36
C VAL A 12 48.59 -15.21 -39.63
N ALA A 13 48.83 -16.51 -39.47
CA ALA A 13 47.92 -17.39 -38.74
C ALA A 13 47.92 -17.11 -37.22
N PHE A 14 49.06 -16.71 -36.64
CA PHE A 14 49.20 -16.45 -35.21
C PHE A 14 48.26 -15.35 -34.68
N PRO A 15 48.19 -14.13 -35.27
CA PRO A 15 47.24 -13.10 -34.81
C PRO A 15 45.78 -13.52 -35.03
N ILE A 16 45.48 -14.25 -36.12
CA ILE A 16 44.13 -14.74 -36.39
C ILE A 16 43.72 -15.78 -35.33
N LEU A 17 44.62 -16.70 -34.98
CA LEU A 17 44.38 -17.70 -33.94
C LEU A 17 44.17 -17.04 -32.57
N VAL A 18 44.95 -16.01 -32.24
CA VAL A 18 44.81 -15.25 -30.98
C VAL A 18 43.46 -14.53 -30.93
N VAL A 19 43.03 -13.88 -32.01
CA VAL A 19 41.72 -13.21 -32.08
C VAL A 19 40.58 -14.22 -31.96
N ILE A 20 40.66 -15.37 -32.65
CA ILE A 20 39.68 -16.45 -32.56
C ILE A 20 39.59 -16.99 -31.13
N LEU A 21 40.72 -17.21 -30.46
CA LEU A 21 40.75 -17.66 -29.06
C LEU A 21 40.13 -16.63 -28.10
N ILE A 22 40.35 -15.34 -28.31
CA ILE A 22 39.73 -14.26 -27.51
C ILE A 22 38.22 -14.20 -27.73
N LEU A 23 37.75 -14.34 -28.96
CA LEU A 23 36.32 -14.36 -29.27
C LEU A 23 35.63 -15.60 -28.69
N ILE A 24 36.24 -16.78 -28.80
CA ILE A 24 35.72 -18.02 -28.20
C ILE A 24 35.73 -17.93 -26.67
N ALA A 25 36.81 -17.44 -26.06
CA ALA A 25 36.87 -17.21 -24.61
C ALA A 25 35.81 -16.19 -24.16
N GLY A 26 35.64 -15.09 -24.89
CA GLY A 26 34.60 -14.10 -24.66
C GLY A 26 33.20 -14.69 -24.74
N LEU A 27 32.88 -15.47 -25.78
CA LEU A 27 31.57 -16.13 -25.93
C LEU A 27 31.31 -17.23 -24.89
N ILE A 28 32.35 -17.80 -24.27
CA ILE A 28 32.24 -18.77 -23.16
C ILE A 28 32.17 -18.05 -21.79
N PHE A 29 32.74 -16.85 -21.67
CA PHE A 29 32.77 -16.06 -20.43
C PHE A 29 31.58 -15.08 -20.30
N LEU A 30 31.06 -14.56 -21.44
CA LEU A 30 29.89 -13.70 -21.52
C LEU A 30 28.54 -14.35 -21.10
N PRO A 31 28.27 -15.67 -21.23
CA PRO A 31 27.04 -16.26 -20.75
C PRO A 31 27.07 -16.54 -19.23
N ARG A 32 28.09 -16.07 -18.50
CA ARG A 32 28.21 -16.23 -17.03
C ARG A 32 27.97 -14.94 -16.24
N VAL A 33 27.67 -13.81 -16.89
CA VAL A 33 27.49 -12.51 -16.20
C VAL A 33 26.02 -12.07 -16.10
N GLN A 34 25.06 -12.81 -16.68
CA GLN A 34 23.64 -12.47 -16.59
C GLN A 34 22.73 -13.72 -16.58
N THR A 35 22.69 -14.49 -15.49
CA THR A 35 21.46 -15.17 -15.00
C THR A 35 21.57 -15.59 -13.53
N GLU A 36 22.14 -14.76 -12.66
CA GLU A 36 21.55 -14.61 -11.34
C GLU A 36 20.84 -13.25 -11.34
N ILE A 37 19.64 -13.21 -11.92
CA ILE A 37 18.53 -12.57 -11.24
C ILE A 37 18.28 -13.43 -9.97
N ARG A 38 19.26 -13.49 -9.06
CA ARG A 38 19.02 -13.87 -7.69
C ARG A 38 18.31 -12.65 -7.16
N SER A 39 17.00 -12.73 -7.22
CA SER A 39 16.09 -12.01 -6.33
C SER A 39 16.86 -11.50 -5.11
N LYS A 40 17.10 -10.20 -5.07
CA LYS A 40 17.46 -9.50 -3.83
C LYS A 40 16.20 -9.39 -2.95
N ALA A 41 15.52 -10.51 -2.78
CA ALA A 41 14.52 -10.73 -1.75
C ALA A 41 15.23 -11.42 -0.60
N SER A 42 15.01 -10.89 0.59
CA SER A 42 15.52 -11.38 1.87
C SER A 42 16.98 -11.06 2.15
N GLU A 43 17.21 -9.80 2.50
CA GLU A 43 18.16 -9.50 3.57
C GLU A 43 17.84 -10.42 4.77
N PRO A 44 18.83 -11.03 5.43
CA PRO A 44 18.62 -11.66 6.72
C PRO A 44 18.30 -10.53 7.68
N THR A 45 17.02 -10.40 8.06
CA THR A 45 16.65 -9.63 9.23
C THR A 45 17.58 -10.02 10.37
N PRO A 46 18.15 -9.06 11.11
CA PRO A 46 18.94 -9.37 12.29
C PRO A 46 18.11 -10.30 13.15
N SER A 47 18.68 -11.44 13.51
CA SER A 47 18.02 -12.46 14.31
C SER A 47 17.57 -11.79 15.60
N VAL A 48 16.30 -11.39 15.64
CA VAL A 48 15.67 -10.91 16.85
C VAL A 48 15.73 -12.11 17.78
N ILE A 49 16.64 -12.04 18.75
CA ILE A 49 16.66 -12.96 19.87
C ILE A 49 15.25 -12.86 20.45
N ILE A 50 14.47 -13.94 20.31
CA ILE A 50 13.11 -14.04 20.85
C ILE A 50 13.24 -14.19 22.36
N THR A 51 13.72 -13.15 23.02
CA THR A 51 13.12 -12.75 24.28
C THR A 51 11.65 -12.50 23.96
N PRO A 52 10.68 -13.08 24.68
CA PRO A 52 9.28 -12.73 24.50
C PRO A 52 9.14 -11.23 24.81
N ARG A 53 9.25 -10.40 23.77
CA ARG A 53 8.86 -9.00 23.87
C ARG A 53 7.36 -9.06 23.99
N ARG A 54 6.86 -8.73 25.17
CA ARG A 54 5.45 -8.43 25.39
C ARG A 54 5.03 -7.52 24.24
N LEU A 55 4.16 -8.02 23.36
CA LEU A 55 3.55 -7.21 22.31
C LEU A 55 2.70 -6.16 23.04
N THR A 56 3.32 -5.06 23.44
CA THR A 56 2.57 -3.87 23.81
C THR A 56 1.76 -3.49 22.57
N PRO A 57 0.42 -3.49 22.64
CA PRO A 57 -0.40 -3.00 21.54
C PRO A 57 0.13 -1.63 21.13
N ALA A 58 0.37 -1.42 19.84
CA ALA A 58 0.64 -0.09 19.34
C ALA A 58 -0.53 0.82 19.80
N PRO A 59 -0.25 2.05 20.27
CA PRO A 59 -1.32 2.96 20.65
C PRO A 59 -2.24 3.12 19.44
N ALA A 60 -3.55 2.90 19.66
CA ALA A 60 -4.55 3.13 18.63
C ALA A 60 -4.42 4.58 18.13
N PRO A 61 -4.62 4.84 16.83
CA PRO A 61 -4.59 6.20 16.31
C PRO A 61 -5.58 7.06 17.10
N GLU A 62 -5.08 8.13 17.70
CA GLU A 62 -5.92 9.12 18.36
C GLU A 62 -6.70 9.88 17.29
N ILE A 63 -8.01 9.66 17.24
CA ILE A 63 -8.88 10.35 16.29
C ILE A 63 -9.27 11.69 16.90
N VAL A 64 -8.82 12.77 16.28
CA VAL A 64 -9.17 14.15 16.66
C VAL A 64 -10.22 14.69 15.69
N CYS A 65 -11.37 15.11 16.22
CA CYS A 65 -12.41 15.75 15.42
C CYS A 65 -12.19 17.26 15.32
N SER A 66 -12.60 17.85 14.19
CA SER A 66 -12.62 19.30 14.05
C SER A 66 -13.66 19.92 15.00
N ALA A 67 -13.41 21.13 15.48
CA ALA A 67 -14.37 21.89 16.27
C ALA A 67 -15.52 22.52 15.44
N LEU A 68 -15.64 22.19 14.14
CA LEU A 68 -16.69 22.71 13.29
C LEU A 68 -18.05 22.15 13.73
N TYR A 69 -19.01 23.06 13.95
CA TYR A 69 -20.36 22.70 14.35
C TYR A 69 -21.25 22.43 13.12
N SER A 70 -21.57 21.15 12.90
CA SER A 70 -22.44 20.67 11.83
C SER A 70 -23.28 19.51 12.37
N PRO A 71 -24.33 19.79 13.15
CA PRO A 71 -24.95 18.80 14.01
C PRO A 71 -25.61 17.67 13.22
N VAL A 72 -25.60 16.47 13.81
CA VAL A 72 -26.29 15.28 13.29
C VAL A 72 -27.14 14.64 14.39
N CYS A 73 -28.27 14.07 14.01
CA CYS A 73 -29.16 13.33 14.89
C CYS A 73 -28.89 11.84 14.73
N GLY A 74 -28.25 11.23 15.73
CA GLY A 74 -28.01 9.79 15.76
C GLY A 74 -29.30 8.99 15.78
N ALA A 75 -29.27 7.77 15.26
CA ALA A 75 -30.38 6.82 15.34
C ALA A 75 -30.81 6.51 16.80
N ASN A 76 -29.95 6.81 17.78
CA ASN A 76 -30.23 6.76 19.21
C ASN A 76 -31.00 7.99 19.74
N GLY A 77 -31.39 8.94 18.88
CA GLY A 77 -32.08 10.17 19.27
C GLY A 77 -31.19 11.19 19.97
N VAL A 78 -29.86 11.01 19.94
CA VAL A 78 -28.88 11.93 20.52
C VAL A 78 -28.33 12.85 19.43
N THR A 79 -28.24 14.15 19.73
CA THR A 79 -27.61 15.12 18.84
C THR A 79 -26.10 15.15 19.09
N TYR A 80 -25.32 14.91 18.05
CA TYR A 80 -23.87 15.07 18.04
C TYR A 80 -23.52 16.39 17.34
N PRO A 81 -22.46 17.10 17.78
CA PRO A 81 -22.11 18.40 17.21
C PRO A 81 -21.55 18.32 15.79
N ASN A 82 -21.01 17.16 15.39
CA ASN A 82 -20.64 16.84 14.02
C ASN A 82 -20.63 15.31 13.80
N SER A 83 -20.49 14.91 12.54
CA SER A 83 -20.43 13.49 12.14
C SER A 83 -19.21 12.75 12.67
N CYS A 84 -18.06 13.43 12.84
CA CYS A 84 -16.86 12.83 13.40
C CYS A 84 -17.08 12.39 14.85
N GLU A 85 -17.69 13.24 15.67
CA GLU A 85 -18.02 12.92 17.06
C GLU A 85 -19.10 11.84 17.18
N ALA A 86 -20.05 11.79 16.25
CA ALA A 86 -21.00 10.68 16.15
C ALA A 86 -20.27 9.34 15.88
N ASN A 87 -19.31 9.34 14.94
CA ASN A 87 -18.53 8.15 14.60
C ASN A 87 -17.63 7.69 15.76
N LEU A 88 -17.02 8.62 16.49
CA LEU A 88 -16.26 8.32 17.72
C LEU A 88 -17.13 7.67 18.80
N ALA A 89 -18.40 8.06 18.88
CA ALA A 89 -19.38 7.44 19.76
C ALA A 89 -19.97 6.12 19.19
N GLY A 90 -19.47 5.64 18.04
CA GLY A 90 -19.94 4.42 17.39
C GLY A 90 -21.28 4.56 16.66
N ILE A 91 -21.74 5.79 16.43
CA ILE A 91 -23.01 6.07 15.74
C ILE A 91 -22.72 6.40 14.27
N THR A 92 -22.93 5.42 13.40
CA THR A 92 -22.74 5.55 11.94
C THR A 92 -24.02 5.88 11.19
N ASN A 93 -25.19 5.67 11.81
CA ASN A 93 -26.49 6.00 11.26
C ASN A 93 -27.02 7.28 11.92
N TYR A 94 -27.08 8.35 11.16
CA TYR A 94 -27.58 9.65 11.63
C TYR A 94 -28.23 10.43 10.48
N LEU A 95 -29.12 11.35 10.86
CA LEU A 95 -29.71 12.35 9.97
C LEU A 95 -28.99 13.68 10.14
N GLU A 96 -28.96 14.51 9.10
CA GLU A 96 -28.43 15.87 9.20
C GLU A 96 -29.32 16.72 10.12
N GLY A 97 -28.70 17.62 10.89
CA GLY A 97 -29.37 18.49 11.83
C GLY A 97 -29.49 17.92 13.24
N LYS A 98 -30.07 18.71 14.16
CA LYS A 98 -30.29 18.29 15.55
C LYS A 98 -31.50 17.36 15.65
N CYS A 99 -31.51 16.52 16.68
CA CYS A 99 -32.70 15.74 17.00
C CYS A 99 -33.85 16.65 17.43
N VAL A 100 -34.98 16.50 16.75
CA VAL A 100 -36.23 17.14 17.15
C VAL A 100 -36.81 16.29 18.28
N LYS A 101 -36.75 16.79 19.51
CA LYS A 101 -37.56 16.19 20.57
C LYS A 101 -39.03 16.41 20.20
N PRO A 102 -39.91 15.40 20.36
CA PRO A 102 -41.34 15.63 20.31
C PRO A 102 -41.65 16.57 21.47
N THR A 103 -41.64 17.86 21.15
CA THR A 103 -42.13 18.86 22.07
C THR A 103 -43.63 18.60 22.07
N THR A 104 -44.20 18.25 23.21
CA THR A 104 -45.64 18.34 23.43
C THR A 104 -46.00 19.82 23.36
N THR A 105 -45.98 20.35 22.14
CA THR A 105 -46.43 21.68 21.84
C THR A 105 -47.90 21.64 22.21
N LYS A 106 -48.28 22.42 23.23
CA LYS A 106 -49.65 22.95 23.26
C LYS A 106 -49.79 23.86 22.04
N THR A 107 -49.84 23.29 20.85
CA THR A 107 -50.25 24.00 19.64
C THR A 107 -51.76 24.05 19.73
N PRO A 108 -52.40 25.24 19.74
CA PRO A 108 -53.84 25.30 19.47
C PRO A 108 -54.04 24.66 18.10
N ALA A 109 -54.89 23.63 18.06
CA ALA A 109 -55.10 22.74 16.92
C ALA A 109 -55.14 23.50 15.59
N LEU A 110 -54.05 23.42 14.80
CA LEU A 110 -54.17 23.57 13.36
C LEU A 110 -54.61 22.21 12.84
N GLN A 111 -55.92 22.10 12.60
CA GLN A 111 -56.54 20.94 11.97
C GLN A 111 -55.97 20.81 10.56
N TYR A 112 -55.09 19.84 10.34
CA TYR A 112 -54.92 19.28 9.02
C TYR A 112 -55.71 17.98 8.98
N ASN A 113 -56.72 17.92 8.12
CA ASN A 113 -57.54 16.72 7.95
C ASN A 113 -56.68 15.64 7.31
N LEU A 114 -56.37 14.60 8.07
CA LEU A 114 -55.67 13.43 7.59
C LEU A 114 -56.64 12.64 6.69
N PRO A 115 -56.31 12.36 5.41
CA PRO A 115 -57.16 11.55 4.56
C PRO A 115 -57.21 10.13 5.11
N THR A 116 -58.37 9.73 5.64
CA THR A 116 -58.65 8.33 5.98
C THR A 116 -58.93 7.58 4.67
N THR A 117 -57.96 6.79 4.22
CA THR A 117 -58.16 5.84 3.13
C THR A 117 -59.01 4.67 3.64
N ASN A 118 -60.09 4.36 2.91
CA ASN A 118 -60.98 3.21 3.09
C ASN A 118 -60.35 1.97 2.45
#